data_AF-A0A2V7R988-F1
#
_entry.id   AF-A0A2V7R988-F1
#
_cell.length_a   1.000
_cell.length_b   1.000
_cell.length_c   1.000
_cell.angle_alpha   90.00
_cell.angle_beta   90.00
_cell.angle_gamma   90.00
#
_symmetry.space_group_name_H-M   'P 1'
#
loop_
_entity.id
_entity.type
_entity.pdbx_description
1 polymer ?
#
loop_
_entity_poly.entity_id
_entity_poly.type
_entity_poly.pdbx_seq_one_letter_code
_entity_poly.pdbx_strand_id
1 'polypeptide(L)' 'MSDTPLIDYANLDNATRSRLAQTVAAHASLERLLNWGREQRPPLEIESILTQDEYTHDVLVPFEGRYLVYDTT' A
#
# COMPACT_ATOMS: atom_id res chain seq x y z
N MET A 1 10.16 15.20 4.29
CA MET A 1 9.06 14.20 4.30
C MET A 1 9.53 13.11 3.35
N SER A 2 9.73 11.88 3.84
CA SER A 2 10.17 10.78 2.99
C SER A 2 8.96 10.22 2.26
N ASP A 3 8.97 10.26 0.93
CA ASP A 3 7.93 9.69 0.08
C ASP A 3 8.16 8.18 -0.07
N THR A 4 7.12 7.37 0.15
CA THR A 4 7.19 5.91 -0.05
C THR A 4 7.25 5.60 -1.55
N PRO A 5 8.30 4.93 -2.06
CA PRO A 5 8.41 4.60 -3.49
C PRO A 5 7.42 3.50 -3.89
N LEU A 6 6.91 3.56 -5.13
CA LEU A 6 6.10 2.50 -5.72
C LEU A 6 6.95 1.59 -6.60
N ILE A 7 7.02 0.31 -6.25
CA ILE A 7 7.56 -0.76 -7.09
C ILE A 7 6.39 -1.45 -7.80
N ASP A 8 6.45 -1.58 -9.12
CA ASP A 8 5.38 -2.15 -9.93
C ASP A 8 5.70 -3.59 -10.35
N TYR A 9 4.92 -4.54 -9.82
CA TYR A 9 4.93 -5.95 -10.21
C TYR A 9 3.71 -6.35 -11.05
N ALA A 10 2.77 -5.43 -11.27
CA ALA A 10 1.53 -5.68 -12.00
C ALA A 10 1.59 -5.21 -13.46
N ASN A 11 2.73 -4.66 -13.91
CA ASN A 11 2.94 -4.12 -15.25
C ASN A 11 1.85 -3.10 -15.62
N LEU A 12 1.70 -2.08 -14.78
CA LEU A 12 0.68 -1.07 -14.88
C LEU A 12 0.94 -0.14 -16.06
N ASP A 13 -0.13 0.37 -16.66
CA ASP A 13 -0.02 1.50 -17.57
C ASP A 13 0.47 2.76 -16.83
N ASN A 14 1.08 3.68 -17.59
CA ASN A 14 1.72 4.88 -17.01
C ASN A 14 0.76 5.77 -16.21
N ALA A 15 -0.51 5.85 -16.60
CA ALA A 15 -1.49 6.70 -15.92
C ALA A 15 -1.87 6.08 -14.57
N THR A 16 -2.17 4.77 -14.56
CA THR A 16 -2.45 4.03 -13.32
C THR A 16 -1.25 4.05 -12.39
N ARG A 17 -0.05 3.76 -12.89
CA ARG A 17 1.19 3.79 -12.09
C ARG A 17 1.43 5.15 -11.45
N SER A 18 1.30 6.24 -12.22
CA SER A 18 1.53 7.60 -11.71
C SER A 18 0.52 7.99 -10.63
N ARG A 19 -0.76 7.63 -10.81
CA ARG A 19 -1.80 7.87 -9.81
C ARG A 19 -1.53 7.09 -8.53
N LEU A 20 -1.22 5.80 -8.63
CA LEU A 20 -0.91 4.98 -7.46
C LEU A 20 0.34 5.46 -6.74
N ALA A 21 1.38 5.88 -7.46
CA ALA A 21 2.59 6.42 -6.86
C ALA A 21 2.29 7.67 -6.02
N GLN A 22 1.44 8.57 -6.51
CA GLN A 22 1.02 9.75 -5.76
C GLN A 22 0.20 9.38 -4.52
N THR A 23 -0.69 8.39 -4.61
CA THR A 23 -1.46 7.90 -3.47
C THR A 23 -0.55 7.27 -2.42
N VAL A 24 0.31 6.31 -2.82
CA VAL A 24 1.19 5.55 -1.93
C VAL A 24 2.26 6.44 -1.29
N ALA A 25 2.74 7.48 -1.98
CA ALA A 25 3.71 8.42 -1.42
C ALA A 25 3.22 9.08 -0.11
N ALA A 26 1.90 9.26 0.05
CA ALA A 26 1.32 9.82 1.27
C ALA A 26 1.30 8.83 2.45
N HIS A 27 1.42 7.52 2.19
CA HIS A 27 1.39 6.44 3.18
C HIS A 27 2.76 6.19 3.80
N ALA A 28 3.38 7.25 4.34
CA ALA A 28 4.70 7.18 4.97
C ALA A 28 4.72 6.42 6.32
N SER A 29 3.60 5.84 6.75
CA SER A 29 3.50 4.95 7.91
C SER A 29 2.26 4.05 7.79
N LEU A 30 2.25 2.95 8.54
CA LEU A 30 1.09 2.05 8.63
C LEU A 30 -0.15 2.78 9.15
N GLU A 31 -0.01 3.71 10.09
CA GLU A 31 -1.12 4.54 10.57
C GLU A 31 -1.74 5.36 9.43
N ARG A 32 -0.92 5.99 8.59
CA ARG A 32 -1.42 6.78 7.44
C ARG A 32 -2.11 5.90 6.42
N LEU A 33 -1.56 4.71 6.14
CA LEU A 33 -2.20 3.70 5.30
C LEU A 33 -3.59 3.33 5.85
N LEU A 34 -3.68 3.02 7.14
CA LEU A 34 -4.92 2.62 7.79
C LEU A 34 -5.96 3.76 7.77
N ASN A 35 -5.53 5.00 8.01
CA ASN A 35 -6.40 6.16 7.94
C ASN A 35 -6.94 6.37 6.52
N TRP A 36 -6.07 6.31 5.50
CA TRP A 36 -6.48 6.37 4.10
C TRP A 36 -7.44 5.23 3.72
N GLY A 37 -7.18 4.01 4.18
CA GLY A 37 -8.03 2.84 3.93
C GLY A 37 -9.46 3.03 4.47
N ARG A 38 -9.60 3.61 5.67
CA ARG A 38 -10.90 3.94 6.28
C ARG A 38 -11.69 5.02 5.53
N GLU A 39 -11.01 5.89 4.81
CA GLU A 39 -11.63 6.95 4.00
C GLU A 39 -12.21 6.41 2.68
N GLN A 40 -11.77 5.23 2.21
CA GLN A 40 -12.28 4.61 0.99
C GLN A 40 -13.75 4.17 1.13
N ARG A 41 -14.42 3.99 -0.01
CA ARG A 41 -15.81 3.52 -0.08
C ARG A 41 -15.91 2.39 -1.12
N PRO A 42 -16.04 1.11 -0.70
CA PRO A 42 -16.04 0.63 0.69
C PRO A 42 -14.69 0.86 1.39
N PRO A 43 -14.65 0.91 2.74
CA PRO A 43 -13.38 0.95 3.47
C PRO A 43 -12.48 -0.22 3.08
N LEU A 44 -11.19 0.04 2.94
CA LEU A 44 -10.21 -1.01 2.72
C LEU A 44 -9.76 -1.59 4.06
N GLU A 45 -9.62 -2.91 4.09
CA GLU A 45 -9.10 -3.64 5.24
C GLU A 45 -7.77 -4.30 4.89
N ILE A 46 -6.95 -4.58 5.91
CA ILE A 46 -5.79 -5.44 5.74
C ILE A 46 -6.32 -6.87 5.53
N GLU A 47 -5.99 -7.45 4.38
CA GLU A 47 -6.38 -8.84 4.09
C GLU A 47 -5.42 -9.83 4.76
N SER A 48 -4.13 -9.51 4.77
CA SER A 48 -3.12 -10.38 5.37
C SER A 48 -1.90 -9.60 5.85
N ILE A 49 -1.26 -10.12 6.88
CA ILE A 49 0.07 -9.69 7.35
C ILE A 49 0.97 -10.92 7.26
N LEU A 50 2.00 -10.84 6.43
CA LEU A 50 2.97 -11.92 6.24
C LEU A 50 4.23 -11.57 7.03
N THR A 51 4.53 -12.34 8.06
CA THR A 51 5.78 -12.21 8.81
C THR A 51 6.95 -12.67 7.95
N GLN A 52 7.91 -11.78 7.70
CA GLN A 52 9.17 -12.11 7.01
C GLN A 52 10.23 -12.58 8.02
N ASP A 53 10.39 -11.82 9.10
CA ASP A 53 11.24 -12.15 10.24
C ASP A 53 10.66 -11.60 11.56
N GLU A 54 11.45 -11.59 12.64
CA GLU A 54 11.01 -11.15 13.96
C GLU A 54 10.65 -9.66 14.06
N TYR A 55 11.05 -8.84 13.07
CA TYR A 55 10.79 -7.40 13.04
C TYR A 55 10.08 -6.94 11.75
N THR A 56 10.16 -7.70 10.65
CA THR A 56 9.71 -7.28 9.32
C THR A 56 8.46 -8.02 8.86
N HIS A 57 7.49 -7.27 8.33
CA HIS A 57 6.19 -7.76 7.90
C HIS A 57 5.75 -7.14 6.58
N ASP A 58 5.21 -7.95 5.68
CA ASP A 58 4.45 -7.46 4.51
C ASP A 58 2.98 -7.32 4.87
N VAL A 59 2.42 -6.12 4.65
CA VAL A 59 0.99 -5.85 4.83
C VAL A 59 0.30 -5.79 3.48
N LEU A 60 -0.67 -6.68 3.26
CA LEU A 60 -1.41 -6.81 2.02
C LEU A 60 -2.77 -6.10 2.13
N VAL A 61 -3.01 -5.14 1.23
CA VAL A 61 -4.28 -4.41 1.13
C VAL A 61 -4.85 -4.60 -0.29
N PRO A 62 -6.03 -5.24 -0.45
CA PRO A 62 -6.69 -5.34 -1.74
C PRO A 62 -7.18 -3.97 -2.17
N PHE A 63 -6.88 -3.59 -3.41
CA PHE A 63 -7.25 -2.29 -3.97
C PHE A 63 -7.43 -2.39 -5.48
N GLU A 64 -8.59 -1.99 -6.01
CA GLU A 64 -8.84 -1.91 -7.47
C GLU A 64 -8.45 -3.19 -8.27
N GLY A 65 -8.72 -4.37 -7.72
CA GLY A 65 -8.43 -5.65 -8.36
C GLY A 65 -6.94 -6.06 -8.34
N ARG A 66 -6.12 -5.42 -7.50
CA ARG A 66 -4.73 -5.79 -7.23
C ARG A 66 -4.43 -5.69 -5.74
N TYR A 67 -3.21 -6.05 -5.35
CA TYR A 67 -2.73 -5.86 -3.98
C TYR A 67 -1.72 -4.73 -3.92
N LEU A 68 -1.90 -3.84 -2.94
CA LEU A 68 -0.84 -2.99 -2.46
C LEU A 68 -0.12 -3.75 -1.34
N VAL A 69 1.19 -3.92 -1.50
CA VAL A 69 2.05 -4.60 -0.52
C VAL A 69 2.94 -3.54 0.12
N TYR A 70 2.87 -3.43 1.44
CA TYR A 70 3.69 -2.51 2.22
C TYR A 70 4.68 -3.30 3.04
N ASP A 71 5.96 -3.06 2.79
CA ASP A 71 7.06 -3.52 3.63
C ASP A 71 7.11 -2.67 4.90
N THR A 72 7.04 -3.30 6.06
CA THR A 72 6.98 -2.62 7.36
C THR A 72 7.93 -3.27 8.37
N THR A 73 8.64 -2.42 9.12
CA THR A 73 9.59 -2.77 10.19
C THR A 73 9.18 -2.12 11.50
#